data_AF-S6T7H4-F1
#
_entry.id   AF-S6T7H4-F1
#
_cell.length_a   1.000
_cell.length_b   1.000
_cell.length_c   1.000
_cell.angle_alpha   90.00
_cell.angle_beta   90.00
_cell.angle_gamma   90.00
#
_symmetry.space_group_name_H-M   'P 1'
#
loop_
_entity.id
_entity.type
_entity.pdbx_description
1 polymer ?
#
loop_
_entity_poly.entity_id
_entity_poly.type
_entity_poly.pdbx_seq_one_letter_code
_entity_poly.pdbx_strand_id
1 'polypeptide(L)'
;MRSAGERGADALGISPIHAMFANDPHRYSPYSPSSRLFLNSLYAAPGAILGERAWRQAIEDAGVSEEMARLETLSLIDWPSAANAKWKAFHALYDVFSTGAHPLHEDFNSFRHSGGEALENHCRFEALRAESATLGISENWHEWPETFKDPRSQAVAQFAETHGEQISFHAFAQWLIARGLERAQVAARSSG
;
A
#
# COMPACT_ATOMS: atom_id res chain seq x y z
N MET A 1 -12.79 2.96 17.00
CA MET A 1 -13.87 3.94 16.77
C MET A 1 -15.06 3.71 17.68
N ARG A 2 -15.87 2.65 17.49
CA ARG A 2 -17.12 2.42 18.25
C ARG A 2 -16.94 2.53 19.77
N SER A 3 -15.96 1.82 20.33
CA SER A 3 -15.70 1.84 21.77
C SER A 3 -15.36 3.24 22.33
N ALA A 4 -14.74 4.12 21.53
CA ALA A 4 -14.45 5.49 21.95
C ALA A 4 -15.70 6.40 21.85
N GLY A 5 -16.49 6.25 20.78
CA GLY A 5 -17.77 6.95 20.62
C GLY A 5 -18.80 6.55 21.69
N GLU A 6 -18.87 5.26 22.05
CA GLU A 6 -19.66 4.75 23.18
C GLU A 6 -19.27 5.39 24.52
N ARG A 7 -18.05 5.92 24.63
CA ARG A 7 -17.54 6.66 25.80
C ARG A 7 -17.59 8.18 25.63
N GLY A 8 -18.28 8.68 24.61
CA GLY A 8 -18.50 10.10 24.38
C GLY A 8 -17.33 10.86 23.76
N ALA A 9 -16.41 10.17 23.07
CA ALA A 9 -15.33 10.84 22.36
C ALA A 9 -15.79 11.35 20.98
N ASP A 10 -15.66 12.65 20.72
CA ASP A 10 -16.07 13.29 19.45
C ASP A 10 -15.03 13.15 18.32
N ALA A 11 -13.78 12.80 18.65
CA ALA A 11 -12.71 12.64 17.68
C ALA A 11 -11.62 11.67 18.16
N LEU A 12 -10.96 11.03 17.20
CA LEU A 12 -9.73 10.26 17.42
C LEU A 12 -8.61 10.86 16.58
N GLY A 13 -7.61 11.44 17.24
CA GLY A 13 -6.38 11.88 16.58
C GLY A 13 -5.48 10.69 16.23
N ILE A 14 -4.94 10.69 15.01
CA ILE A 14 -3.97 9.69 14.55
C ILE A 14 -2.66 10.39 14.16
N SER A 15 -1.54 9.69 14.28
CA SER A 15 -0.28 10.14 13.69
C SER A 15 -0.38 10.18 12.15
N PRO A 16 0.46 10.97 11.46
CA PRO A 16 0.46 11.00 10.01
C PRO A 16 0.66 9.62 9.40
N ILE A 17 -0.20 9.25 8.45
CA ILE A 17 -0.19 7.96 7.74
C ILE A 17 0.22 8.14 6.28
N HIS A 18 1.03 9.15 5.99
CA HIS A 18 1.54 9.45 4.66
C HIS A 18 2.39 8.30 4.10
N ALA A 19 2.38 8.12 2.78
CA ALA A 19 3.14 7.09 2.10
C ALA A 19 4.61 7.15 2.50
N MET A 20 5.11 5.99 2.94
CA MET A 20 6.50 5.78 3.28
C MET A 20 7.24 5.15 2.09
N PHE A 21 8.49 4.78 2.29
CA PHE A 21 9.28 4.12 1.28
C PHE A 21 8.93 2.63 1.27
N ALA A 22 8.19 2.15 0.26
CA ALA A 22 7.77 0.75 0.22
C ALA A 22 8.97 -0.22 0.19
N ASN A 23 10.04 0.17 -0.50
CA ASN A 23 11.29 -0.57 -0.66
C ASN A 23 12.32 -0.30 0.47
N ASP A 24 12.07 0.63 1.40
CA ASP A 24 12.98 0.89 2.52
C ASP A 24 12.21 0.89 3.85
N PRO A 25 11.95 -0.31 4.40
CA PRO A 25 11.16 -0.45 5.60
C PRO A 25 11.92 -0.04 6.87
N HIS A 26 13.21 0.29 6.79
CA HIS A 26 13.97 0.89 7.89
C HIS A 26 13.68 2.39 8.04
N ARG A 27 13.11 3.04 7.01
CA ARG A 27 12.63 4.43 7.07
C ARG A 27 11.16 4.49 7.46
N TYR A 28 10.86 4.15 8.71
CA TYR A 28 9.51 4.10 9.27
C TYR A 28 9.08 5.37 10.03
N SER A 29 9.85 6.46 9.98
CA SER A 29 9.48 7.72 10.63
C SER A 29 8.34 8.44 9.88
N PRO A 30 7.15 8.64 10.49
CA PRO A 30 5.99 9.24 9.83
C PRO A 30 6.18 10.70 9.41
N TYR A 31 7.28 11.34 9.85
CA TYR A 31 7.61 12.73 9.55
C TYR A 31 8.54 12.90 8.35
N SER A 32 9.02 11.80 7.75
CA SER A 32 9.86 11.80 6.54
C SER A 32 9.21 10.99 5.41
N PRO A 33 7.99 11.34 4.95
CA PRO A 33 7.25 10.55 3.97
C PRO A 33 7.85 10.66 2.56
N SER A 34 7.61 9.64 1.73
CA SER A 34 7.89 9.69 0.29
C SER A 34 6.88 10.58 -0.44
N SER A 35 5.63 10.61 0.04
CA SER A 35 4.59 11.52 -0.45
C SER A 35 3.60 11.87 0.66
N ARG A 36 3.21 13.14 0.74
CA ARG A 36 2.13 13.61 1.62
C ARG A 36 0.74 13.41 1.01
N LEU A 37 0.65 13.12 -0.28
CA LEU A 37 -0.60 12.92 -1.01
C LEU A 37 -1.11 11.49 -0.91
N PHE A 38 -0.22 10.52 -0.79
CA PHE A 38 -0.55 9.09 -0.73
C PHE A 38 -0.38 8.54 0.68
N LEU A 39 -0.88 7.32 0.90
CA LEU A 39 -1.01 6.73 2.22
C LEU A 39 0.00 5.59 2.41
N ASN A 40 0.41 5.34 3.65
CA ASN A 40 1.23 4.19 3.98
C ASN A 40 0.40 2.91 3.94
N SER A 41 0.55 2.16 2.85
CA SER A 41 -0.17 0.90 2.62
C SER A 41 0.07 -0.16 3.69
N LEU A 42 1.15 -0.05 4.49
CA LEU A 42 1.38 -0.94 5.63
C LEU A 42 0.31 -0.80 6.73
N TYR A 43 -0.49 0.27 6.74
CA TYR A 43 -1.64 0.38 7.63
C TYR A 43 -2.92 -0.25 7.06
N ALA A 44 -2.92 -0.70 5.80
CA ALA A 44 -4.12 -1.29 5.22
C ALA A 44 -4.54 -2.56 5.98
N ALA A 45 -5.85 -2.78 6.06
CA ALA A 45 -6.45 -3.97 6.65
C ALA A 45 -7.24 -4.71 5.55
N PRO A 46 -6.57 -5.55 4.73
CA PRO A 46 -7.21 -6.15 3.57
C PRO A 46 -8.39 -7.06 3.93
N GLY A 47 -8.31 -7.76 5.06
CA GLY A 47 -9.39 -8.60 5.58
C GLY A 47 -10.71 -7.84 5.79
N ALA A 48 -10.63 -6.57 6.18
CA ALA A 48 -11.83 -5.74 6.29
C ALA A 48 -12.43 -5.45 4.91
N ILE A 49 -11.63 -5.25 3.87
CA ILE A 49 -12.10 -4.82 2.53
C ILE A 49 -12.50 -6.01 1.65
N LEU A 50 -11.62 -6.98 1.52
CA LEU A 50 -11.73 -8.16 0.63
C LEU A 50 -12.22 -9.41 1.37
N GLY A 51 -12.36 -9.34 2.70
CA GLY A 51 -12.84 -10.43 3.54
C GLY A 51 -11.70 -11.17 4.25
N GLU A 52 -11.91 -11.49 5.52
CA GLU A 52 -10.92 -12.16 6.39
C GLU A 52 -10.48 -13.53 5.88
N ARG A 53 -11.34 -14.24 5.13
CA ARG A 53 -10.97 -15.52 4.54
C ARG A 53 -9.95 -15.35 3.42
N ALA A 54 -10.15 -14.37 2.53
CA ALA A 54 -9.21 -14.08 1.44
C ALA A 54 -7.87 -13.60 2.00
N TRP A 55 -7.91 -12.76 3.04
CA TRP A 55 -6.68 -12.29 3.69
C TRP A 55 -5.88 -13.42 4.36
N ARG A 56 -6.55 -14.30 5.12
CA ARG A 56 -5.87 -15.47 5.71
C ARG A 56 -5.27 -16.39 4.67
N GLN A 57 -5.99 -16.66 3.58
CA GLN A 57 -5.46 -17.49 2.48
C GLN A 57 -4.20 -16.86 1.87
N ALA A 58 -4.20 -15.54 1.64
CA ALA A 58 -3.02 -14.86 1.10
C ALA A 58 -1.81 -14.90 2.04
N ILE A 59 -2.01 -14.87 3.35
CA ILE A 59 -0.94 -15.05 4.35
C ILE A 59 -0.35 -16.46 4.28
N GLU A 60 -1.21 -17.47 4.16
CA GLU A 60 -0.80 -18.88 4.00
C GLU A 60 -0.05 -19.10 2.68
N ASP A 61 -0.60 -18.62 1.56
CA ASP A 61 -0.02 -18.76 0.22
C ASP A 61 1.34 -18.04 0.12
N ALA A 62 1.49 -16.90 0.81
CA ALA A 62 2.75 -16.18 0.91
C ALA A 62 3.78 -16.83 1.86
N GLY A 63 3.39 -17.88 2.61
CA GLY A 63 4.27 -18.59 3.54
C GLY A 63 4.72 -17.74 4.73
N VAL A 64 3.93 -16.74 5.13
CA VAL A 64 4.28 -15.78 6.21
C VAL A 64 3.48 -15.98 7.49
N SER A 65 2.62 -17.00 7.57
CA SER A 65 1.73 -17.23 8.73
C SER A 65 2.49 -17.33 10.06
N GLU A 66 3.55 -18.13 10.13
CA GLU A 66 4.34 -18.29 11.35
C GLU A 66 5.07 -17.00 11.75
N GLU A 67 5.63 -16.29 10.76
CA GLU A 67 6.34 -15.04 10.99
C GLU A 67 5.39 -13.94 11.47
N MET A 68 4.22 -13.80 10.85
CA MET A 68 3.20 -12.85 11.29
C MET A 68 2.71 -13.16 12.71
N ALA A 69 2.45 -14.44 13.02
CA ALA A 69 2.07 -14.86 14.37
C ALA A 69 3.17 -14.54 15.40
N ARG A 70 4.45 -14.79 15.06
CA ARG A 70 5.59 -14.42 15.90
C ARG A 70 5.66 -12.92 16.14
N LEU A 71 5.52 -12.11 15.08
CA LEU A 71 5.58 -10.65 15.16
C LEU A 71 4.48 -10.06 16.06
N GLU A 72 3.28 -10.64 16.06
CA GLU A 72 2.18 -10.24 16.95
C GLU A 72 2.46 -10.49 18.43
N THR A 73 3.39 -11.39 18.77
CA THR A 73 3.78 -11.63 20.17
C THR A 73 4.79 -10.62 20.72
N LEU A 74 5.39 -9.78 19.87
CA LEU A 74 6.39 -8.81 20.28
C LEU A 74 5.75 -7.62 20.99
N SER A 75 6.46 -7.07 21.99
CA SER A 75 6.01 -5.87 22.72
C SER A 75 6.18 -4.58 21.93
N LEU A 76 7.07 -4.58 20.93
CA LEU A 76 7.34 -3.46 20.02
C LEU A 76 7.20 -3.93 18.57
N ILE A 77 6.78 -3.02 17.70
CA ILE A 77 6.66 -3.29 16.27
C ILE A 77 8.06 -3.43 15.66
N ASP A 78 8.37 -4.62 15.17
CA ASP A 78 9.50 -4.86 14.27
C ASP A 78 9.09 -4.46 12.84
N TRP A 79 9.26 -3.18 12.53
CA TRP A 79 8.83 -2.57 11.27
C TRP A 79 9.41 -3.26 10.03
N PRO A 80 10.73 -3.53 9.93
CA PRO A 80 11.30 -4.23 8.79
C PRO A 80 10.67 -5.61 8.54
N SER A 81 10.60 -6.44 9.58
CA SER A 81 10.08 -7.80 9.45
C SER A 81 8.57 -7.79 9.15
N ALA A 82 7.81 -6.93 9.82
CA ALA A 82 6.38 -6.77 9.58
C ALA A 82 6.06 -6.25 8.18
N ALA A 83 6.82 -5.27 7.69
CA ALA A 83 6.67 -4.75 6.33
C ALA A 83 6.94 -5.84 5.28
N ASN A 84 8.04 -6.58 5.44
CA ASN A 84 8.39 -7.67 4.53
C ASN A 84 7.30 -8.76 4.49
N ALA A 85 6.84 -9.22 5.67
CA ALA A 85 5.78 -10.22 5.74
C ALA A 85 4.47 -9.73 5.11
N LYS A 86 4.10 -8.47 5.38
CA LYS A 86 2.87 -7.87 4.88
C LYS A 86 2.90 -7.64 3.37
N TRP A 87 4.02 -7.19 2.81
CA TRP A 87 4.17 -7.02 1.37
C TRP A 87 4.06 -8.35 0.63
N LYS A 88 4.68 -9.43 1.13
CA LYS A 88 4.52 -10.77 0.56
C LYS A 88 3.06 -11.23 0.52
N ALA A 89 2.34 -11.05 1.62
CA ALA A 89 0.92 -11.39 1.67
C ALA A 89 0.06 -10.47 0.78
N PHE A 90 0.42 -9.19 0.61
CA PHE A 90 -0.26 -8.30 -0.34
C PHE A 90 -0.06 -8.74 -1.79
N HIS A 91 1.14 -9.19 -2.15
CA HIS A 91 1.39 -9.74 -3.49
C HIS A 91 0.53 -10.97 -3.74
N ALA A 92 0.57 -11.96 -2.85
CA ALA A 92 -0.28 -13.16 -2.98
C ALA A 92 -1.77 -12.81 -3.06
N LEU A 93 -2.23 -11.84 -2.28
CA LEU A 93 -3.61 -11.36 -2.33
C LEU A 93 -3.93 -10.68 -3.67
N TYR A 94 -3.01 -9.88 -4.18
CA TYR A 94 -3.16 -9.18 -5.45
C TYR A 94 -3.18 -10.15 -6.62
N ASP A 95 -2.36 -11.19 -6.62
CA ASP A 95 -2.31 -12.20 -7.70
C ASP A 95 -3.66 -12.92 -7.86
N VAL A 96 -4.29 -13.26 -6.72
CA VAL A 96 -5.64 -13.84 -6.71
C VAL A 96 -6.69 -12.81 -7.10
N PHE A 97 -6.55 -11.57 -6.63
CA PHE A 97 -7.47 -10.49 -6.96
C PHE A 97 -7.41 -10.14 -8.45
N SER A 98 -6.24 -10.00 -9.06
CA SER A 98 -6.05 -9.55 -10.44
C SER A 98 -6.52 -10.57 -11.48
N THR A 99 -6.44 -11.86 -11.15
CA THR A 99 -6.82 -12.96 -12.05
C THR A 99 -8.25 -13.46 -11.87
N GLY A 100 -8.85 -13.28 -10.69
CA GLY A 100 -10.20 -13.73 -10.39
C GLY A 100 -11.27 -12.68 -10.68
N ALA A 101 -12.52 -13.09 -10.93
CA ALA A 101 -13.65 -12.17 -11.01
C ALA A 101 -14.10 -11.74 -9.60
N HIS A 102 -13.47 -10.72 -9.03
CA HIS A 102 -13.83 -10.21 -7.70
C HIS A 102 -14.89 -9.09 -7.82
N PRO A 103 -15.96 -9.08 -7.00
CA PRO A 103 -17.01 -8.05 -7.06
C PRO A 103 -16.51 -6.61 -6.88
N LEU A 104 -15.36 -6.44 -6.20
CA LEU A 104 -14.73 -5.14 -5.97
C LEU A 104 -13.76 -4.69 -7.07
N HIS A 105 -13.68 -5.40 -8.20
CA HIS A 105 -12.91 -4.97 -9.37
C HIS A 105 -13.37 -3.62 -9.91
N GLU A 106 -14.68 -3.43 -10.02
CA GLU A 106 -15.23 -2.15 -10.51
C GLU A 106 -14.90 -0.99 -9.56
N ASP A 107 -14.95 -1.23 -8.25
CA ASP A 107 -14.56 -0.23 -7.25
C ASP A 107 -13.06 0.12 -7.33
N PHE A 108 -12.21 -0.90 -7.50
CA PHE A 108 -10.77 -0.68 -7.71
C PHE A 108 -10.48 0.09 -9.00
N ASN A 109 -11.13 -0.28 -10.11
CA ASN A 109 -10.97 0.41 -11.39
C ASN A 109 -11.48 1.85 -11.32
N SER A 110 -12.61 2.09 -10.64
CA SER A 110 -13.12 3.44 -10.38
C SER A 110 -12.15 4.25 -9.52
N PHE A 111 -11.56 3.66 -8.48
CA PHE A 111 -10.55 4.32 -7.67
C PHE A 111 -9.33 4.73 -8.50
N ARG A 112 -8.82 3.83 -9.35
CA ARG A 112 -7.70 4.15 -10.25
C ARG A 112 -8.05 5.25 -11.23
N HIS A 113 -9.23 5.18 -11.83
CA HIS A 113 -9.71 6.20 -12.76
C HIS A 113 -9.84 7.57 -12.07
N SER A 114 -10.44 7.63 -10.89
CA SER A 114 -10.58 8.87 -10.12
C SER A 114 -9.24 9.41 -9.59
N GLY A 115 -8.29 8.53 -9.27
CA GLY A 115 -6.93 8.92 -8.87
C GLY A 115 -6.11 9.54 -10.00
N GLY A 116 -6.44 9.19 -11.24
CA GLY A 116 -5.90 9.81 -12.45
C GLY A 116 -4.37 9.77 -12.53
N GLU A 117 -3.80 10.77 -13.19
CA GLU A 117 -2.36 10.85 -13.46
C GLU A 117 -1.50 10.94 -12.18
N ALA A 118 -2.03 11.55 -11.12
CA ALA A 118 -1.31 11.67 -9.85
C ALA A 118 -1.06 10.29 -9.21
N LEU A 119 -2.09 9.44 -9.15
CA LEU A 119 -1.96 8.08 -8.62
C LEU A 119 -1.04 7.25 -9.51
N GLU A 120 -1.23 7.29 -10.82
CA GLU A 120 -0.41 6.53 -11.76
C GLU A 120 1.08 6.92 -11.70
N ASN A 121 1.39 8.21 -11.58
CA ASN A 121 2.77 8.67 -11.41
C ASN A 121 3.38 8.19 -10.09
N HIS A 122 2.60 8.15 -9.01
CA HIS A 122 3.08 7.60 -7.74
C HIS A 122 3.35 6.10 -7.83
N CYS A 123 2.45 5.33 -8.45
CA CYS A 123 2.64 3.89 -8.62
C CYS A 123 3.82 3.57 -9.53
N ARG A 124 4.04 4.34 -10.61
CA ARG A 124 5.24 4.25 -11.46
C ARG A 124 6.51 4.56 -10.69
N PHE A 125 6.49 5.59 -9.84
CA PHE A 125 7.64 5.95 -9.02
C PHE A 125 8.02 4.84 -8.02
N GLU A 126 7.04 4.25 -7.33
CA GLU A 126 7.30 3.14 -6.41
C GLU A 126 7.83 1.90 -7.16
N ALA A 127 7.26 1.57 -8.33
CA ALA A 127 7.75 0.47 -9.17
C ALA A 127 9.19 0.71 -9.67
N LEU A 128 9.51 1.91 -10.18
CA LEU A 128 10.86 2.27 -10.62
C LEU A 128 11.88 2.15 -9.47
N ARG A 129 11.50 2.49 -8.25
CA ARG A 129 12.36 2.32 -7.09
C ARG A 129 12.53 0.87 -6.68
N ALA A 130 11.50 0.04 -6.82
CA ALA A 130 11.63 -1.40 -6.55
C ALA A 130 12.60 -2.04 -7.56
N GLU A 131 12.59 -1.58 -8.81
CA GLU A 131 13.46 -2.06 -9.88
C GLU A 131 14.83 -1.36 -9.96
N SER A 132 15.17 -0.46 -9.03
CA SER A 132 16.37 0.36 -9.15
C SER A 132 17.65 -0.47 -9.24
N ALA A 133 17.74 -1.55 -8.45
CA ALA A 133 18.86 -2.49 -8.49
C ALA A 133 18.93 -3.25 -9.82
N THR A 134 17.80 -3.74 -10.32
CA THR A 134 17.69 -4.45 -11.61
C THR A 134 18.10 -3.53 -12.78
N LEU A 135 17.68 -2.27 -12.72
CA LEU A 135 17.98 -1.24 -13.72
C LEU A 135 19.38 -0.64 -13.58
N GLY A 136 20.12 -0.98 -12.52
CA GLY A 136 21.45 -0.44 -12.24
C GLY A 136 21.45 1.08 -11.94
N ILE A 137 20.36 1.60 -11.38
CA ILE A 137 20.21 3.01 -10.99
C ILE A 137 20.23 3.15 -9.45
N SER A 138 20.54 4.35 -8.97
CA SER A 138 20.58 4.65 -7.53
C SER A 138 19.22 4.42 -6.86
N GLU A 139 19.20 4.05 -5.57
CA GLU A 139 17.96 4.04 -4.76
C GLU A 139 17.49 5.48 -4.44
N ASN A 140 18.39 6.46 -4.55
CA ASN A 140 18.11 7.87 -4.41
C ASN A 140 17.61 8.45 -5.74
N TRP A 141 16.32 8.78 -5.81
CA TRP A 141 15.70 9.30 -7.04
C TRP A 141 16.32 10.62 -7.55
N HIS A 142 16.94 11.41 -6.67
CA HIS A 142 17.67 12.61 -7.07
C HIS A 142 18.90 12.31 -7.96
N GLU A 143 19.43 11.09 -7.88
CA GLU A 143 20.58 10.62 -8.64
C GLU A 143 20.19 9.82 -9.89
N TRP A 144 18.88 9.66 -10.14
CA TRP A 144 18.41 8.96 -11.33
C TRP A 144 18.86 9.64 -12.63
N PRO A 145 19.00 8.85 -13.72
CA PRO A 145 19.11 9.39 -15.06
C PRO A 145 17.98 10.38 -15.37
N GLU A 146 18.27 11.44 -16.12
CA GLU A 146 17.29 12.48 -16.44
C GLU A 146 16.03 11.92 -17.12
N THR A 147 16.19 10.85 -17.89
CA THR A 147 15.08 10.12 -18.52
C THR A 147 14.12 9.50 -17.51
N PHE A 148 14.53 9.16 -16.30
CA PHE A 148 13.64 8.63 -15.25
C PHE A 148 13.15 9.70 -14.27
N LYS A 149 13.64 10.94 -14.38
CA LYS A 149 13.19 12.08 -13.56
C LYS A 149 11.97 12.80 -14.12
N ASP A 150 11.78 12.82 -15.44
CA ASP A 150 10.54 13.33 -16.05
C ASP A 150 9.50 12.20 -16.15
N PRO A 151 8.38 12.25 -15.40
CA PRO A 151 7.33 11.23 -15.47
C PRO A 151 6.66 11.12 -16.85
N ARG A 152 6.83 12.12 -17.73
CA ARG A 152 6.30 12.12 -19.10
C ARG A 152 7.31 11.64 -20.15
N SER A 153 8.49 11.19 -19.72
CA SER A 153 9.50 10.71 -20.65
C SER A 153 9.08 9.41 -21.34
N GLN A 154 9.65 9.18 -22.52
CA GLN A 154 9.45 7.91 -23.22
C GLN A 154 10.00 6.71 -22.43
N ALA A 155 11.06 6.91 -21.65
CA ALA A 155 11.65 5.84 -20.84
C ALA A 155 10.70 5.39 -19.72
N VAL A 156 10.02 6.33 -19.06
CA VAL A 156 9.00 6.01 -18.04
C VAL A 156 7.77 5.34 -18.68
N ALA A 157 7.38 5.76 -19.89
CA ALA A 157 6.30 5.10 -20.64
C ALA A 157 6.64 3.65 -21.00
N GLN A 158 7.84 3.38 -21.54
CA GLN A 158 8.31 2.02 -21.87
C GLN A 158 8.46 1.15 -20.61
N PHE A 159 8.94 1.72 -19.51
CA PHE A 159 8.97 1.04 -18.22
C PHE A 159 7.55 0.62 -17.80
N ALA A 160 6.58 1.53 -17.91
CA ALA A 160 5.20 1.25 -17.53
C ALA A 160 4.52 0.17 -18.38
N GLU A 161 4.87 0.05 -19.67
CA GLU A 161 4.38 -1.03 -20.54
C GLU A 161 4.87 -2.40 -20.08
N THR A 162 6.11 -2.49 -19.60
CA THR A 162 6.74 -3.76 -19.18
C THR A 162 6.47 -4.11 -17.71
N HIS A 163 6.13 -3.14 -16.86
CA HIS A 163 5.91 -3.30 -15.42
C HIS A 163 4.47 -2.98 -15.00
N GLY A 164 3.51 -3.09 -15.92
CA GLY A 164 2.11 -2.72 -15.68
C GLY A 164 1.47 -3.46 -14.50
N GLU A 165 1.86 -4.72 -14.25
CA GLU A 165 1.39 -5.51 -13.12
C GLU A 165 1.87 -4.94 -11.77
N GLN A 166 3.16 -4.61 -11.66
CA GLN A 166 3.75 -4.02 -10.45
C GLN A 166 3.19 -2.62 -10.16
N ILE A 167 2.95 -1.82 -11.20
CA ILE A 167 2.30 -0.51 -11.09
C ILE A 167 0.86 -0.69 -10.58
N SER A 168 0.11 -1.63 -11.16
CA SER A 168 -1.25 -1.94 -10.75
C SER A 168 -1.32 -2.48 -9.32
N PHE A 169 -0.32 -3.26 -8.90
CA PHE A 169 -0.16 -3.70 -7.51
C PHE A 169 -0.02 -2.52 -6.53
N HIS A 170 0.82 -1.52 -6.85
CA HIS A 170 0.94 -0.33 -5.99
C HIS A 170 -0.37 0.46 -5.91
N ALA A 171 -1.12 0.54 -7.03
CA ALA A 171 -2.44 1.16 -7.03
C ALA A 171 -3.43 0.38 -6.16
N PHE A 172 -3.38 -0.96 -6.20
CA PHE A 172 -4.18 -1.84 -5.35
C PHE A 172 -3.86 -1.64 -3.87
N ALA A 173 -2.59 -1.53 -3.50
CA ALA A 173 -2.18 -1.26 -2.13
C ALA A 173 -2.71 0.11 -1.63
N GLN A 174 -2.66 1.15 -2.47
CA GLN A 174 -3.26 2.47 -2.17
C GLN A 174 -4.79 2.39 -2.03
N TRP A 175 -5.45 1.62 -2.89
CA TRP A 175 -6.90 1.41 -2.82
C TRP A 175 -7.31 0.75 -1.50
N LEU A 176 -6.60 -0.29 -1.05
CA LEU A 176 -6.89 -0.98 0.20
C LEU A 176 -6.84 -0.04 1.42
N ILE A 177 -5.81 0.80 1.52
CA ILE A 177 -5.71 1.77 2.63
C ILE A 177 -6.77 2.87 2.51
N ALA A 178 -7.04 3.38 1.30
CA ALA A 178 -8.06 4.40 1.08
C ALA A 178 -9.45 3.92 1.52
N ARG A 179 -9.85 2.71 1.11
CA ARG A 179 -11.13 2.10 1.52
C ARG A 179 -11.16 1.74 3.00
N GLY A 180 -10.03 1.35 3.58
CA GLY A 180 -9.90 1.13 5.02
C GLY A 180 -10.20 2.40 5.82
N LEU A 181 -9.60 3.53 5.43
CA LEU A 181 -9.82 4.82 6.07
C LEU A 181 -11.24 5.32 5.90
N GLU A 182 -11.81 5.21 4.69
CA GLU A 182 -13.19 5.60 4.43
C GLU A 182 -14.16 4.84 5.35
N ARG A 183 -13.99 3.51 5.48
CA ARG A 183 -14.80 2.71 6.42
C ARG A 183 -14.59 3.09 7.87
N ALA A 184 -13.35 3.39 8.27
CA ALA A 184 -13.06 3.85 9.63
C ALA A 184 -13.74 5.21 9.92
N GLN A 185 -13.73 6.12 8.95
CA GLN A 185 -14.38 7.42 9.04
C GLN A 185 -15.91 7.30 9.11
N VAL A 186 -16.51 6.46 8.27
CA VAL A 186 -17.96 6.17 8.32
C VAL A 186 -18.34 5.61 9.70
N ALA A 187 -17.58 4.63 10.20
CA ALA A 187 -17.82 4.06 11.52
C ALA A 187 -17.73 5.10 12.64
N ALA A 188 -16.75 6.01 12.57
CA ALA A 188 -16.61 7.10 13.53
C ALA A 188 -17.82 8.04 13.52
N ARG A 189 -18.19 8.57 12.35
CA ARG A 189 -19.36 9.46 12.18
C ARG A 189 -20.68 8.81 12.61
N SER A 190 -20.81 7.50 12.43
CA SER A 190 -22.00 6.77 12.87
C SER A 190 -22.07 6.53 14.38
N SER A 191 -20.97 6.74 15.11
CA SER A 191 -20.84 6.43 16.55
C SER A 191 -20.86 7.66 17.46
N GLY A 192 -21.05 8.88 16.92
CA GLY A 192 -20.96 10.15 17.65
C GLY A 192 -20.01 11.10 16.96
#